data_AF-A0A8I0H5D6-F1
#
_entry.id   AF-A0A8I0H5D6-F1
#
_cell.length_a   1.000
_cell.length_b   1.000
_cell.length_c   1.000
_cell.angle_alpha   90.00
_cell.angle_beta   90.00
_cell.angle_gamma   90.00
#
_symmetry.space_group_name_H-M   'P 1'
#
loop_
_entity.id
_entity.type
_entity.pdbx_description
1 polymer ?
#
loop_
_entity_poly.entity_id
_entity_poly.type
_entity_poly.pdbx_seq_one_letter_code
_entity_poly.pdbx_strand_id
1 'polypeptide(L)'
;PEDERIPNRELLRLDMAISAAEKLAQGQKPIVVMLHYTPLPLTVLDTPFSQVLARYRVHTVVYGHLHGAGIRAGFNREHEGIHYRLTS
;
A
#
# COMPACT_ATOMS: atom_id res chain seq x y z
N PRO A 1 13.90 19.32 -2.40
CA PRO A 1 14.18 19.38 -0.94
C PRO A 1 14.72 18.02 -0.45
N GLU A 2 15.54 17.99 0.59
CA GLU A 2 16.13 16.74 1.10
C GLU A 2 15.06 15.75 1.62
N ASP A 3 13.98 16.28 2.17
CA ASP A 3 12.85 15.51 2.74
C ASP A 3 12.07 14.68 1.72
N GLU A 4 12.02 15.11 0.45
CA GLU A 4 11.31 14.39 -0.61
C GLU A 4 12.08 13.16 -1.11
N ARG A 5 13.39 13.07 -0.84
CA ARG A 5 14.23 11.97 -1.37
C ARG A 5 13.79 10.60 -0.85
N ILE A 6 13.39 10.51 0.42
CA ILE A 6 13.08 9.23 1.05
C ILE A 6 11.73 8.70 0.55
N PRO A 7 10.60 9.45 0.61
CA PRO A 7 9.32 8.99 0.09
C PRO A 7 9.39 8.61 -1.40
N ASN A 8 10.07 9.43 -2.22
CA ASN A 8 10.21 9.14 -3.65
C ASN A 8 10.98 7.84 -3.92
N ARG A 9 12.02 7.56 -3.13
CA ARG A 9 12.76 6.30 -3.24
C ARG A 9 11.90 5.10 -2.85
N GLU A 10 11.09 5.21 -1.81
CA GLU A 10 10.20 4.10 -1.40
C GLU A 10 9.05 3.89 -2.41
N LEU A 11 8.52 4.96 -3.03
CA LEU A 11 7.56 4.85 -4.13
C LEU A 11 8.16 4.13 -5.34
N LEU A 12 9.40 4.46 -5.73
CA LEU A 12 10.12 3.76 -6.79
C LEU A 12 10.32 2.28 -6.46
N ARG A 13 10.70 1.95 -5.23
CA ARG A 13 10.87 0.56 -4.78
C ARG A 13 9.56 -0.22 -4.82
N LEU A 14 8.47 0.40 -4.38
CA LEU A 14 7.15 -0.20 -4.44
C LEU A 14 6.73 -0.48 -5.88
N ASP A 15 6.90 0.50 -6.76
CA ASP A 15 6.58 0.39 -8.19
C ASP A 15 7.36 -0.75 -8.86
N MET A 16 8.68 -0.81 -8.63
CA MET A 16 9.53 -1.90 -9.13
C MET A 16 9.12 -3.27 -8.58
N ALA A 17 8.78 -3.37 -7.30
CA ALA A 17 8.39 -4.62 -6.67
C ALA A 17 7.07 -5.15 -7.24
N ILE A 18 6.06 -4.29 -7.38
CA ILE A 18 4.76 -4.69 -7.95
C ILE A 18 4.91 -5.05 -9.43
N SER A 19 5.68 -4.27 -10.19
CA SER A 19 6.01 -4.58 -11.59
C SER A 19 6.66 -5.96 -11.76
N ALA A 20 7.56 -6.35 -10.85
CA ALA A 20 8.15 -7.68 -10.86
C ALA A 20 7.13 -8.77 -10.50
N ALA A 21 6.27 -8.51 -9.52
CA ALA A 21 5.22 -9.43 -9.10
C ALA A 21 4.18 -9.68 -10.22
N GLU A 22 3.75 -8.65 -10.95
CA GLU A 22 2.86 -8.75 -12.11
C GLU A 22 3.42 -9.70 -13.19
N LYS A 23 4.72 -9.55 -13.51
CA LYS A 23 5.40 -10.43 -14.47
C LYS A 23 5.41 -11.89 -14.02
N LEU A 24 5.59 -12.13 -12.72
CA LEU A 24 5.56 -13.48 -12.14
C LEU A 24 4.14 -14.05 -12.07
N ALA A 25 3.15 -13.20 -11.79
CA ALA A 25 1.75 -13.59 -11.72
C ALA A 25 1.16 -13.93 -13.09
N GLN A 26 1.68 -13.34 -14.17
CA GLN A 26 1.22 -13.55 -15.55
C GLN A 26 -0.29 -13.34 -15.71
N GLY A 27 -0.88 -12.44 -14.91
CA GLY A 27 -2.33 -12.21 -14.86
C GLY A 27 -3.16 -13.36 -14.28
N GLN A 28 -2.54 -14.41 -13.73
CA GLN A 28 -3.22 -15.61 -13.22
C GLN A 28 -3.41 -15.61 -11.70
N LYS A 29 -2.68 -14.73 -10.99
CA LYS A 29 -2.72 -14.66 -9.52
C LYS A 29 -2.92 -13.21 -9.07
N PRO A 30 -3.70 -12.98 -7.99
CA PRO A 30 -3.83 -11.65 -7.43
C PRO A 30 -2.51 -11.18 -6.83
N ILE A 31 -2.24 -9.87 -6.94
CA ILE A 31 -1.11 -9.25 -6.25
C ILE A 31 -1.54 -8.84 -4.83
N VAL A 32 -0.73 -9.27 -3.87
CA VAL A 32 -0.85 -8.85 -2.46
C VAL A 32 0.42 -8.09 -2.08
N VAL A 33 0.25 -6.90 -1.52
CA VAL A 33 1.35 -6.05 -1.07
C VAL A 33 1.37 -6.01 0.45
N MET A 34 2.56 -6.14 1.03
CA MET A 34 2.78 -6.01 2.47
C MET A 34 3.64 -4.79 2.76
N LEU A 35 3.17 -3.89 3.63
CA LEU A 35 3.89 -2.68 4.04
C LEU A 35 3.99 -2.64 5.55
N HIS A 36 5.09 -2.10 6.10
CA HIS A 36 5.14 -1.91 7.55
C HIS A 36 4.30 -0.70 7.99
N TYR A 37 4.44 0.42 7.28
CA TYR A 37 3.75 1.68 7.62
C TYR A 37 2.44 1.84 6.85
N THR A 38 1.56 2.69 7.40
CA THR A 38 0.26 3.03 6.83
C THR A 38 0.40 3.67 5.43
N PRO A 39 -0.15 3.05 4.37
CA PRO A 39 -0.08 3.61 3.00
C PRO A 39 -1.04 4.79 2.79
N LEU A 40 -2.11 4.87 3.60
CA LEU A 40 -3.06 5.98 3.57
C LEU A 40 -3.75 6.18 4.95
N PRO A 41 -3.84 7.42 5.46
CA PRO A 41 -4.59 7.74 6.67
C PRO A 41 -6.12 7.69 6.43
N LEU A 42 -6.91 7.66 7.51
CA LEU A 42 -8.39 7.66 7.42
C LEU A 42 -8.99 8.90 6.74
N THR A 43 -8.29 10.04 6.75
CA THR A 43 -8.80 11.34 6.29
C THR A 43 -8.39 11.70 4.87
N VAL A 44 -7.30 11.11 4.36
CA VAL A 44 -6.75 11.37 3.02
C VAL A 44 -6.41 10.04 2.39
N LEU A 45 -7.35 9.50 1.61
CA LEU A 45 -7.22 8.18 1.01
C LEU A 45 -6.34 8.19 -0.24
N ASP A 46 -6.25 9.34 -0.92
CA ASP A 46 -5.47 9.54 -2.13
C ASP A 46 -4.06 10.04 -1.80
N THR A 47 -3.17 9.09 -1.52
CA THR A 47 -1.75 9.32 -1.28
C THR A 47 -0.94 8.86 -2.49
N PRO A 48 0.32 9.30 -2.64
CA PRO A 48 1.20 8.75 -3.67
C PRO A 48 1.31 7.21 -3.62
N PHE A 49 1.25 6.62 -2.42
CA PHE A 49 1.27 5.17 -2.25
C PHE A 49 -0.02 4.52 -2.71
N SER A 50 -1.19 5.03 -2.31
CA SER A 50 -2.48 4.46 -2.74
C SER A 50 -2.69 4.59 -4.25
N GLN A 51 -2.20 5.67 -4.86
CA GLN A 51 -2.20 5.84 -6.30
C GLN A 51 -1.35 4.78 -7.01
N VAL A 52 -0.12 4.49 -6.54
CA VAL A 52 0.70 3.41 -7.09
C VAL A 52 -0.04 2.07 -6.99
N LEU A 53 -0.58 1.76 -5.81
CA LEU A 53 -1.30 0.50 -5.55
C LEU A 53 -2.52 0.33 -6.48
N ALA A 54 -3.28 1.41 -6.70
CA ALA A 54 -4.44 1.42 -7.60
C ALA A 54 -4.06 1.26 -9.07
N ARG A 55 -2.98 1.90 -9.53
CA ARG A 55 -2.50 1.74 -10.93
C ARG A 55 -2.21 0.29 -11.29
N TYR A 56 -1.65 -0.47 -10.35
CA TYR A 56 -1.37 -1.90 -10.55
C TYR A 56 -2.55 -2.81 -10.21
N ARG A 57 -3.72 -2.27 -9.82
CA ARG A 57 -4.90 -3.05 -9.44
C ARG A 57 -4.58 -4.09 -8.35
N VAL A 58 -3.76 -3.71 -7.37
CA VAL A 58 -3.40 -4.57 -6.24
C VAL A 58 -4.67 -5.07 -5.57
N HIS A 59 -4.77 -6.37 -5.33
CA HIS A 59 -5.98 -6.97 -4.76
C HIS A 59 -6.07 -6.69 -3.24
N THR A 60 -4.95 -6.79 -2.53
CA THR A 60 -4.93 -6.62 -1.07
C THR A 60 -3.65 -5.96 -0.61
N VAL A 61 -3.79 -5.03 0.33
CA VAL A 61 -2.67 -4.39 1.02
C VAL A 61 -2.76 -4.73 2.49
N VAL A 62 -1.77 -5.46 2.97
CA VAL A 62 -1.61 -5.77 4.39
C VAL A 62 -0.61 -4.79 4.97
N TYR A 63 -0.96 -4.12 6.06
CA TYR A 63 -0.05 -3.19 6.71
C TYR A 63 -0.14 -3.21 8.24
N GLY A 64 0.86 -2.63 8.90
CA GLY A 64 1.00 -2.63 10.35
C GLY A 64 1.27 -1.24 10.95
N HIS A 65 2.14 -1.20 11.96
CA HIS A 65 2.62 -0.02 12.69
C HIS A 65 1.70 0.53 13.81
N LEU A 66 0.40 0.27 13.79
CA LEU A 66 -0.56 0.87 14.71
C LEU A 66 -0.94 -0.06 15.85
N HIS A 67 -0.21 -0.02 16.97
CA HIS A 67 -0.49 -0.91 18.11
C HIS A 67 -1.54 -0.38 19.10
N GLY A 68 -2.17 -1.31 19.83
CA GLY A 68 -3.06 -1.01 20.96
C GLY A 68 -4.26 -0.14 20.56
N ALA A 69 -4.49 0.96 21.28
CA ALA A 69 -5.57 1.89 20.95
C ALA A 69 -5.43 2.53 19.56
N GLY A 70 -4.20 2.59 19.02
CA GLY A 70 -3.89 3.13 17.70
C GLY A 70 -4.54 2.36 16.54
N ILE A 71 -4.87 1.08 16.73
CA ILE A 71 -5.55 0.25 15.71
C ILE A 71 -6.84 0.91 15.22
N ARG A 72 -7.57 1.61 16.10
CA ARG A 72 -8.84 2.28 15.77
C ARG A 72 -8.68 3.41 14.76
N ALA A 73 -7.48 3.97 14.64
CA ALA A 73 -7.15 5.03 13.68
C ALA A 73 -6.67 4.49 12.33
N GLY A 74 -6.57 3.17 12.16
CA GLY A 74 -6.15 2.55 10.90
C GLY A 74 -7.28 2.42 9.89
N PHE A 75 -6.95 2.65 8.62
CA PHE A 75 -7.84 2.35 7.51
C PHE A 75 -7.91 0.83 7.25
N ASN A 76 -9.04 0.19 7.53
CA ASN A 76 -9.21 -1.27 7.43
C ASN A 76 -10.44 -1.64 6.59
N ARG A 77 -10.54 -1.07 5.38
CA ARG A 77 -11.70 -1.14 4.48
C ARG A 77 -11.23 -1.25 3.02
N GLU A 78 -12.18 -1.24 2.09
CA GLU A 78 -11.89 -1.15 0.65
C GLU A 78 -11.76 0.32 0.21
N HIS A 79 -10.81 0.61 -0.67
CA HIS A 79 -10.67 1.88 -1.40
C HIS A 79 -10.16 1.57 -2.80
N GLU A 80 -10.75 2.14 -3.85
CA GLU A 80 -10.36 1.89 -5.27
C GLU A 80 -10.30 0.40 -5.66
N GLY A 81 -11.18 -0.44 -5.09
CA GLY A 81 -11.21 -1.88 -5.32
C GLY A 81 -10.08 -2.68 -4.64
N ILE A 82 -9.30 -2.03 -3.77
CA ILE A 82 -8.20 -2.65 -3.00
C ILE A 82 -8.66 -2.90 -1.57
N HIS A 83 -8.47 -4.14 -1.08
CA HIS A 83 -8.76 -4.46 0.30
C HIS A 83 -7.58 -4.12 1.22
N TYR A 84 -7.75 -3.16 2.12
CA TYR A 84 -6.73 -2.81 3.12
C TYR A 84 -6.98 -3.59 4.42
N ARG A 85 -5.92 -4.25 4.91
CA ARG A 85 -5.95 -5.06 6.13
C ARG A 85 -4.87 -4.60 7.10
N LEU A 86 -5.30 -4.00 8.22
CA LEU A 86 -4.42 -3.69 9.33
C LEU A 86 -4.20 -4.94 10.20
N THR A 87 -2.95 -5.34 10.41
CA THR A 87 -2.60 -6.53 11.20
C THR A 87 -1.91 -6.24 12.53
N SER A 88 -1.34 -5.05 12.71
CA SER A 88 -0.57 -4.72 13.92
C SER A 88 -0.71 -3.29 14.37
#